data_AF-A0A955V691-F1
#
_entry.id   AF-A0A955V691-F1
#
_cell.length_a   1.000
_cell.length_b   1.000
_cell.length_c   1.000
_cell.angle_alpha   90.00
_cell.angle_beta   90.00
_cell.angle_gamma   90.00
#
_symmetry.space_group_name_H-M   'P 1'
#
loop_
_entity.id
_entity.type
_entity.pdbx_description
1 polymer ?
#
loop_
_entity_poly.entity_id
_entity_poly.type
_entity_poly.pdbx_seq_one_letter_code
_entity_poly.pdbx_strand_id
1 'polypeptide(L)'
;DSCQGGVCGGTLICEAGGHVGDLDGSASGSRRNWTATVTVLAHDGNHAPVAGATVSGSWDSGQSGACTTASNGRCQIALSGNRSRRVTFTVSSLGGSVTSYDAAANHDPDNDSDGTRLTISRP
;
A
#
# COMPACT_ATOMS: atom_id res chain seq x y z
N ASP A 1 25.38 -5.65 8.98
CA ASP A 1 25.21 -4.27 8.47
C ASP A 1 23.74 -3.97 8.30
N SER A 2 23.07 -3.64 9.40
CA SER A 2 21.66 -3.28 9.41
C SER A 2 21.56 -1.84 9.91
N CYS A 3 21.03 -1.00 9.04
CA CYS A 3 21.04 0.42 9.16
C CYS A 3 19.60 0.80 9.53
N GLN A 4 19.22 0.52 10.78
CA GLN A 4 17.88 0.81 11.31
C GLN A 4 17.92 2.14 12.06
N GLY A 5 17.27 3.16 11.52
CA GLY A 5 16.95 4.40 12.25
C GLY A 5 18.06 5.46 12.27
N GLY A 6 18.28 6.11 11.13
CA GLY A 6 18.86 7.46 11.09
C GLY A 6 20.39 7.54 10.98
N VAL A 7 20.83 8.03 9.82
CA VAL A 7 22.15 8.59 9.45
C VAL A 7 23.43 7.86 9.90
N CYS A 8 24.10 7.23 8.93
CA CYS A 8 25.54 6.91 8.99
C CYS A 8 26.36 7.95 8.20
N GLY A 9 27.42 8.46 8.82
CA GLY A 9 28.17 9.66 8.41
C GLY A 9 28.62 9.73 6.94
N GLY A 10 28.32 10.86 6.30
CA GLY A 10 29.07 11.43 5.18
C GLY A 10 28.96 10.76 3.81
N THR A 11 28.48 9.53 3.70
CA THR A 11 28.13 8.88 2.42
C THR A 11 27.01 7.87 2.69
N LEU A 12 25.76 8.30 2.47
CA LEU A 12 24.54 7.55 2.79
C LEU A 12 24.11 6.68 1.62
N ILE A 13 24.17 5.35 1.76
CA ILE A 13 23.13 4.45 1.22
C ILE A 13 22.77 3.43 2.30
N CYS A 14 22.12 3.93 3.34
CA CYS A 14 21.30 3.12 4.23
C CYS A 14 20.07 2.74 3.38
N GLU A 15 19.86 1.46 3.04
CA GLU A 15 18.64 1.09 2.32
C GLU A 15 17.44 1.47 3.18
N ALA A 16 16.66 2.44 2.73
CA ALA A 16 15.37 2.78 3.32
C ALA A 16 14.36 1.74 2.84
N GLY A 17 14.44 0.53 3.42
CA GLY A 17 13.46 -0.52 3.18
C GLY A 17 12.11 -0.14 3.78
N GLY A 18 11.03 -0.44 3.06
CA GLY A 18 9.67 -0.25 3.54
C GLY A 18 8.78 -1.47 3.27
N HIS A 19 7.68 -1.54 4.01
CA HIS A 19 6.66 -2.58 3.86
C HIS A 19 5.26 -1.98 4.03
N VAL A 20 4.25 -2.76 3.66
CA VAL A 20 2.85 -2.37 3.87
C VAL A 20 2.46 -2.75 5.30
N GLY A 21 2.10 -1.74 6.07
CA GLY A 21 1.65 -1.93 7.44
C GLY A 21 0.15 -2.17 7.56
N ASP A 22 -0.63 -1.83 6.54
CA ASP A 22 -2.08 -2.01 6.53
C ASP A 22 -2.71 -1.81 5.14
N LEU A 23 -3.85 -2.46 4.88
CA LEU A 23 -4.68 -2.29 3.69
C LEU A 23 -6.17 -2.25 4.05
N ASP A 24 -6.76 -1.06 4.11
CA ASP A 24 -8.20 -0.90 4.37
C ASP A 24 -9.02 -0.74 3.09
N GLY A 25 -10.18 -1.41 3.06
CA GLY A 25 -11.05 -1.44 1.88
C GLY A 25 -12.37 -0.71 2.11
N SER A 26 -12.77 0.11 1.14
CA SER A 26 -14.10 0.72 1.13
C SER A 26 -14.74 0.70 -0.25
N ALA A 27 -16.08 0.70 -0.27
CA ALA A 27 -16.87 0.68 -1.48
C ALA A 27 -17.96 1.77 -1.42
N SER A 28 -18.15 2.48 -2.54
CA SER A 28 -19.20 3.50 -2.66
C SER A 28 -19.88 3.46 -4.03
N GLY A 29 -21.10 4.01 -4.13
CA GLY A 29 -21.86 4.07 -5.38
C GLY A 29 -22.93 2.98 -5.49
N SER A 30 -23.14 2.44 -6.70
CA SER A 30 -24.25 1.53 -7.02
C SER A 30 -23.77 0.17 -7.53
N ARG A 31 -24.60 -0.87 -7.43
CA ARG A 31 -24.24 -2.26 -7.79
C ARG A 31 -23.68 -2.49 -9.20
N ARG A 32 -23.94 -1.59 -10.16
CA ARG A 32 -23.47 -1.68 -11.56
C ARG A 32 -22.54 -0.53 -11.96
N ASN A 33 -22.20 0.33 -11.00
CA ASN A 33 -21.30 1.46 -11.16
C ASN A 33 -20.86 1.90 -9.75
N TRP A 34 -19.85 1.23 -9.20
CA TRP A 34 -19.31 1.50 -7.87
C TRP A 34 -17.80 1.75 -7.94
N THR A 35 -17.28 2.40 -6.92
CA THR A 35 -15.86 2.70 -6.74
C THR A 35 -15.33 1.90 -5.57
N ALA A 36 -14.29 1.12 -5.81
CA ALA A 36 -13.48 0.49 -4.78
C ALA A 36 -12.34 1.45 -4.40
N THR A 37 -12.09 1.63 -3.11
CA THR A 37 -10.98 2.44 -2.61
C THR A 37 -10.20 1.63 -1.59
N VAL A 38 -8.90 1.50 -1.83
CA VAL A 38 -7.93 0.92 -0.90
C VAL A 38 -7.18 2.07 -0.25
N THR A 39 -7.16 2.11 1.08
CA THR A 39 -6.24 2.95 1.84
C THR A 39 -5.04 2.09 2.24
N VAL A 40 -3.84 2.54 1.89
CA VAL A 40 -2.59 1.83 2.19
C VAL A 40 -1.87 2.59 3.28
N LEU A 41 -1.33 1.88 4.28
CA LEU A 41 -0.35 2.40 5.23
C LEU A 41 1.02 1.81 4.90
N ALA A 42 2.02 2.66 4.64
CA ALA A 42 3.41 2.22 4.46
C ALA A 42 4.23 2.48 5.72
N HIS A 43 5.04 1.49 6.09
CA HIS A 43 5.95 1.52 7.22
C HIS A 43 7.41 1.39 6.75
N ASP A 44 8.34 1.86 7.59
CA ASP A 44 9.76 1.51 7.49
C ASP A 44 10.03 0.21 8.27
N GLY A 45 11.29 -0.26 8.25
CA GLY A 45 11.68 -1.46 8.99
C GLY A 45 11.47 -1.41 10.52
N ASN A 46 11.22 -0.23 11.10
CA ASN A 46 10.88 -0.04 12.52
C ASN A 46 9.38 0.14 12.75
N HIS A 47 8.54 -0.08 11.74
CA HIS A 47 7.09 0.10 11.77
C HIS A 47 6.67 1.57 11.96
N ALA A 48 7.54 2.53 11.63
CA ALA A 48 7.19 3.94 11.62
C ALA A 48 6.55 4.32 10.27
N PRO A 49 5.53 5.20 10.24
CA PRO A 49 4.88 5.61 9.00
C PRO A 49 5.84 6.34 8.06
N VAL A 50 5.83 5.97 6.78
CA VAL A 50 6.73 6.52 5.76
C VAL A 50 6.00 7.51 4.88
N ALA A 51 6.43 8.77 4.89
CA ALA A 51 5.96 9.79 3.96
C ALA A 51 6.68 9.73 2.61
N GLY A 52 5.99 10.05 1.52
CA GLY A 52 6.58 10.13 0.18
C GLY A 52 6.88 8.78 -0.49
N ALA A 53 6.41 7.67 0.08
CA ALA A 53 6.54 6.36 -0.52
C ALA A 53 5.52 6.23 -1.64
N THR A 54 5.95 5.79 -2.82
CA THR A 54 5.07 5.47 -3.93
C THR A 54 4.67 4.01 -3.83
N VAL A 55 3.41 3.75 -3.53
CA VAL A 55 2.81 2.42 -3.53
C VAL A 55 2.25 2.16 -4.93
N SER A 56 2.56 1.00 -5.51
CA SER A 56 1.97 0.54 -6.76
C SER A 56 1.39 -0.85 -6.61
N GLY A 57 0.36 -1.14 -7.41
CA GLY A 57 -0.29 -2.44 -7.43
C GLY A 57 -1.23 -2.62 -8.62
N SER A 58 -1.91 -3.75 -8.63
CA SER A 58 -2.84 -4.14 -9.70
C SER A 58 -4.15 -4.68 -9.15
N TRP A 59 -5.23 -4.34 -9.85
CA TRP A 59 -6.55 -4.92 -9.67
C TRP A 59 -6.68 -6.21 -10.48
N ASP A 60 -7.46 -7.17 -9.99
CA ASP A 60 -7.79 -8.43 -10.68
C ASP A 60 -8.56 -8.22 -12.01
N SER A 61 -9.12 -7.04 -12.21
CA SER A 61 -9.70 -6.59 -13.48
C SER A 61 -8.67 -6.19 -14.55
N GLY A 62 -7.38 -6.13 -14.19
CA GLY A 62 -6.25 -5.82 -15.10
C GLY A 62 -5.80 -4.37 -15.09
N GLN A 63 -6.50 -3.48 -14.37
CA GLN A 63 -6.05 -2.09 -14.17
C GLN A 63 -4.95 -2.02 -13.12
N SER A 64 -3.97 -1.15 -13.33
CA SER A 64 -2.98 -0.79 -12.30
C SER A 64 -3.44 0.42 -11.50
N GLY A 65 -2.89 0.58 -10.30
CA GLY A 65 -3.09 1.76 -9.46
C GLY A 65 -1.83 2.10 -8.67
N ALA A 66 -1.65 3.38 -8.38
CA ALA A 66 -0.55 3.85 -7.56
C ALA A 66 -0.95 5.09 -6.75
N CYS A 67 -0.30 5.30 -5.62
CA CYS A 67 -0.44 6.50 -4.80
C CYS A 67 0.87 6.82 -4.07
N THR A 68 1.03 8.08 -3.65
CA THR A 68 2.16 8.51 -2.83
C THR A 68 1.68 8.82 -1.42
N THR A 69 2.36 8.26 -0.41
CA THR A 69 1.99 8.41 1.00
C THR A 69 2.15 9.83 1.50
N ALA A 70 1.16 10.30 2.26
CA ALA A 70 1.22 11.56 2.99
C ALA A 70 2.09 11.43 4.25
N SER A 71 2.19 12.51 5.04
CA SER A 71 3.00 12.56 6.27
C SER A 71 2.64 11.51 7.32
N ASN A 72 1.42 10.98 7.28
CA ASN A 72 0.94 9.91 8.17
C ASN A 72 1.20 8.50 7.62
N GLY A 73 1.98 8.37 6.54
CA GLY A 73 2.27 7.08 5.92
C GLY A 73 1.15 6.53 5.06
N ARG A 74 0.05 7.26 4.86
CA ARG A 74 -1.15 6.75 4.17
C ARG A 74 -1.34 7.34 2.78
N CYS A 75 -1.89 6.54 1.87
CA CYS A 75 -2.44 7.03 0.61
C CYS A 75 -3.60 6.16 0.11
N GLN A 76 -4.30 6.63 -0.92
CA GLN A 76 -5.50 5.95 -1.46
C GLN A 76 -5.35 5.62 -2.93
N ILE A 77 -5.78 4.42 -3.30
CA ILE A 77 -5.87 3.93 -4.68
C ILE A 77 -7.32 3.57 -4.96
N ALA A 78 -7.88 4.10 -6.05
CA ALA A 78 -9.28 3.90 -6.40
C ALA A 78 -9.45 3.20 -7.75
N LEU A 79 -10.43 2.29 -7.83
CA LEU A 79 -10.95 1.71 -9.06
C LEU A 79 -12.43 2.09 -9.21
N SER A 80 -12.70 3.01 -10.12
CA SER A 80 -14.05 3.52 -10.40
C SER A 80 -14.71 2.74 -11.55
N GLY A 81 -16.03 2.81 -11.64
CA GLY A 81 -16.77 2.24 -12.77
C GLY A 81 -16.93 0.73 -12.72
N ASN A 82 -16.73 0.13 -11.54
CA ASN A 82 -16.74 -1.32 -11.41
C ASN A 82 -18.16 -1.89 -11.55
N ARG A 83 -18.26 -3.04 -12.23
CA ARG A 83 -19.48 -3.81 -12.45
C ARG A 83 -19.44 -5.20 -11.80
N SER A 84 -18.25 -5.62 -11.37
CA SER A 84 -18.03 -6.90 -10.71
C SER A 84 -18.62 -6.92 -9.30
N ARG A 85 -18.88 -8.13 -8.77
CA ARG A 85 -19.41 -8.30 -7.40
C ARG A 85 -18.37 -7.98 -6.32
N ARG A 86 -17.10 -8.13 -6.67
CA ARG A 86 -15.91 -7.83 -5.89
C ARG A 86 -14.76 -7.52 -6.83
N VAL A 87 -13.73 -6.89 -6.32
CA VAL A 87 -12.42 -6.72 -6.95
C VAL A 87 -11.35 -6.96 -5.90
N THR A 88 -10.20 -7.43 -6.34
CA THR A 88 -9.03 -7.65 -5.48
C THR A 88 -7.91 -6.75 -5.93
N PHE A 89 -7.36 -5.95 -5.00
CA PHE A 89 -6.14 -5.19 -5.23
C PHE A 89 -4.96 -5.97 -4.67
N THR A 90 -3.84 -5.99 -5.40
CA THR A 90 -2.57 -6.59 -4.96
C THR A 90 -1.48 -5.54 -5.04
N VAL A 91 -0.79 -5.27 -3.93
CA VAL A 91 0.39 -4.41 -3.90
C VAL A 91 1.55 -5.14 -4.56
N SER A 92 2.23 -4.47 -5.50
CA SER A 92 3.37 -5.03 -6.23
C SER A 92 4.70 -4.37 -5.85
N SER A 93 4.70 -3.10 -5.46
CA SER A 93 5.92 -2.41 -5.06
C SER A 93 5.69 -1.21 -4.16
N LEU A 94 6.74 -0.89 -3.39
CA LEU A 94 6.97 0.40 -2.76
C LEU A 94 8.25 1.02 -3.35
N GLY A 95 8.25 2.33 -3.55
CA GLY A 95 9.41 3.10 -4.02
C GLY A 95 9.37 4.56 -3.60
N GLY A 96 10.11 5.44 -4.27
CA GLY A 96 10.14 6.87 -3.95
C GLY A 96 11.06 7.16 -2.76
N SER A 97 10.49 7.50 -1.60
CA SER A 97 11.28 7.72 -0.37
C SER A 97 11.84 6.43 0.24
N VAL A 98 11.35 5.26 -0.19
CA VAL A 98 11.90 3.94 0.13
C VAL A 98 12.66 3.37 -1.07
N THR A 99 13.78 2.70 -0.79
CA THR A 99 14.70 2.14 -1.80
C THR A 99 14.42 0.68 -2.11
N SER A 100 13.73 -0.03 -1.22
CA SER A 100 13.38 -1.45 -1.37
C SER A 100 12.03 -1.76 -0.70
N TYR A 101 11.33 -2.75 -1.25
CA TYR A 101 10.05 -3.25 -0.72
C TYR A 101 10.25 -4.63 -0.10
N ASP A 102 10.10 -4.71 1.23
CA ASP A 102 10.12 -5.99 1.96
C ASP A 102 8.69 -6.52 2.13
N ALA A 103 8.23 -7.26 1.12
CA ALA A 103 6.89 -7.86 1.15
C ALA A 103 6.72 -8.93 2.24
N ALA A 104 7.82 -9.51 2.75
CA ALA A 104 7.74 -10.51 3.81
C ALA A 104 7.43 -9.90 5.19
N ALA A 105 7.68 -8.60 5.34
CA ALA A 105 7.34 -7.82 6.53
C ALA A 105 5.92 -7.24 6.49
N ASN A 106 5.19 -7.40 5.38
CA ASN A 106 3.80 -6.95 5.29
C ASN A 106 2.96 -7.57 6.40
N HIS A 107 2.11 -6.75 7.00
CA HIS A 107 1.24 -7.19 8.07
C HIS A 107 -0.12 -6.50 7.98
N ASP A 108 -1.09 -7.14 8.64
CA ASP A 108 -2.47 -6.67 8.74
C ASP A 108 -2.89 -6.73 10.22
N PRO A 109 -3.07 -5.58 10.88
CA PRO A 109 -3.49 -5.51 12.27
C PRO A 109 -4.93 -5.96 12.54
N ASP A 110 -5.82 -5.91 11.55
CA ASP A 110 -7.27 -6.13 11.75
C ASP A 110 -7.84 -7.36 11.02
N ASN A 111 -7.00 -8.04 10.25
CA ASN A 111 -7.20 -9.37 9.68
C ASN A 111 -8.30 -9.42 8.59
N ASP A 112 -8.47 -8.32 7.86
CA ASP A 112 -9.31 -8.24 6.65
C ASP A 112 -8.54 -8.59 5.33
N SER A 113 -7.22 -8.70 5.42
CA SER A 113 -6.25 -8.88 4.36
C SER A 113 -5.04 -9.74 4.80
N ASP A 114 -4.00 -9.80 3.97
CA ASP A 114 -2.69 -10.37 4.29
C ASP A 114 -1.57 -9.30 4.23
N GLY A 115 -1.95 -8.02 4.32
CA GLY A 115 -1.05 -6.87 4.11
C GLY A 115 -0.50 -6.75 2.68
N THR A 116 -0.87 -7.64 1.76
CA THR A 116 -0.37 -7.69 0.37
C THR A 116 -1.49 -7.60 -0.65
N ARG A 117 -2.66 -8.17 -0.33
CA ARG A 117 -3.86 -8.15 -1.17
C ARG A 117 -5.10 -7.92 -0.33
N LEU A 118 -6.05 -7.19 -0.89
CA LEU A 118 -7.34 -6.91 -0.26
C LEU A 118 -8.48 -7.13 -1.24
N THR A 119 -9.54 -7.80 -0.80
CA THR A 119 -10.74 -8.03 -1.62
C THR A 119 -11.89 -7.15 -1.15
N ILE A 120 -12.32 -6.22 -2.01
CA ILE A 120 -13.43 -5.31 -1.73
C ILE A 120 -14.67 -5.82 -2.44
N SER A 121 -15.77 -5.97 -1.69
CA SER A 121 -17.08 -6.32 -2.24
C SER A 121 -17.89 -5.06 -2.56
N ARG A 122 -18.73 -5.13 -3.60
CA ARG A 122 -19.65 -4.03 -3.94
C ARG A 122 -20.56 -3.67 -2.75
N PRO A 123 -21.13 -2.44 -2.74
CA PRO A 123 -22.16 -2.05 -1.77
C PRO A 123 -23.47 -2.88 -1.88
#